data_AF-A0AA41SFP7-F1
#
_entry.id   AF-A0AA41SFP7-F1
#
_cell.length_a   1.000
_cell.length_b   1.000
_cell.length_c   1.000
_cell.angle_alpha   90.00
_cell.angle_beta   90.00
_cell.angle_gamma   90.00
#
_symmetry.space_group_name_H-M   'P 1'
#
loop_
_entity.id
_entity.type
_entity.pdbx_description
1 polymer ?
#
loop_
_entity_poly.entity_id
_entity_poly.type
_entity_poly.pdbx_seq_one_letter_code
_entity_poly.pdbx_strand_id
1 'polypeptide(L)'
;MEYLGKSIGRKYASRRTKMSSHFTLLATAEGATVEDAKKKPYKNVTQDDWNWLCDHVFNTTAFKKRSATGKKARNAVSYNHRGGSKSHAVHMEAATFCHL
;
A
#
# COMPACT_ATOMS: atom_id res chain seq x y z
N MET A 1 -25.43 -9.50 -8.16
CA MET A 1 -24.93 -8.27 -7.49
C MET A 1 -23.51 -8.38 -6.91
N GLU A 2 -22.84 -9.54 -6.95
CA GLU A 2 -21.51 -9.73 -6.34
C GLU A 2 -20.36 -8.98 -7.05
N TYR A 3 -20.44 -8.84 -8.37
CA TYR A 3 -19.42 -8.16 -9.19
C TYR A 3 -19.27 -6.68 -8.84
N LEU A 4 -20.38 -5.98 -8.60
CA LEU A 4 -20.39 -4.55 -8.26
C LEU A 4 -19.68 -4.32 -6.91
N GLY A 5 -19.94 -5.17 -5.92
CA GLY A 5 -19.26 -5.12 -4.62
C GLY A 5 -17.74 -5.32 -4.74
N LYS A 6 -17.30 -6.31 -5.54
CA LYS A 6 -15.87 -6.54 -5.80
C LYS A 6 -15.22 -5.36 -6.54
N SER A 7 -15.90 -4.81 -7.53
CA SER A 7 -15.46 -3.64 -8.32
C SER A 7 -15.25 -2.40 -7.45
N ILE A 8 -16.28 -2.03 -6.66
CA ILE A 8 -16.23 -0.88 -5.74
C ILE A 8 -15.17 -1.11 -4.66
N GLY A 9 -15.10 -2.32 -4.09
CA GLY A 9 -14.11 -2.68 -3.08
C GLY A 9 -12.67 -2.51 -3.57
N ARG A 10 -12.36 -2.92 -4.81
CA ARG A 10 -11.02 -2.70 -5.40
C ARG A 10 -10.70 -1.22 -5.60
N LYS A 11 -11.65 -0.45 -6.13
CA LYS A 11 -11.49 1.01 -6.33
C LYS A 11 -11.24 1.71 -5.00
N TYR A 12 -12.03 1.37 -3.98
CA TYR A 12 -11.83 1.89 -2.63
C TYR A 12 -10.47 1.49 -2.05
N ALA A 13 -10.07 0.22 -2.17
CA ALA A 13 -8.77 -0.24 -1.68
C ALA A 13 -7.60 0.54 -2.31
N SER A 14 -7.63 0.75 -3.63
CA SER A 14 -6.64 1.56 -4.34
C SER A 14 -6.63 3.01 -3.84
N ARG A 15 -7.81 3.63 -3.69
CA ARG A 15 -7.95 4.99 -3.16
C ARG A 15 -7.43 5.09 -1.73
N ARG A 16 -7.76 4.11 -0.88
CA ARG A 16 -7.30 4.03 0.52
C ARG A 16 -5.79 3.90 0.62
N THR A 17 -5.14 3.15 -0.27
CA THR A 17 -3.67 3.11 -0.32
C THR A 17 -3.09 4.49 -0.60
N LYS A 18 -3.65 5.24 -1.56
CA LYS A 18 -3.20 6.62 -1.84
C LYS A 18 -3.41 7.56 -0.65
N MET A 19 -4.56 7.45 0.01
CA MET A 19 -4.88 8.22 1.22
C MET A 19 -3.92 7.90 2.37
N SER A 20 -3.62 6.62 2.60
CA SER A 20 -2.66 6.21 3.61
C SER A 20 -1.25 6.70 3.31
N SER A 21 -0.80 6.65 2.05
CA SER A 21 0.50 7.20 1.67
C SER A 21 0.56 8.71 1.90
N HIS A 22 -0.50 9.45 1.57
CA HIS A 22 -0.60 10.88 1.87
C HIS A 22 -0.48 11.16 3.36
N PHE A 23 -1.24 10.44 4.19
CA PHE A 23 -1.16 10.54 5.65
C PHE A 23 0.25 10.24 6.18
N THR A 24 0.87 9.14 5.74
CA THR A 24 2.23 8.77 6.18
C THR A 24 3.27 9.80 5.77
N LEU A 25 3.20 10.36 4.56
CA LEU A 25 4.13 11.41 4.12
C LEU A 25 4.03 12.65 5.01
N LEU A 26 2.82 13.04 5.39
CA LEU A 26 2.60 14.19 6.28
C LEU A 26 3.04 13.90 7.71
N ALA A 27 2.73 12.71 8.24
CA ALA A 27 3.05 12.32 9.61
C ALA A 27 4.54 11.98 9.83
N THR A 28 5.31 11.76 8.75
CA THR A 28 6.75 11.42 8.81
C THR A 28 7.63 12.60 8.40
N ALA A 29 7.04 13.74 8.04
CA ALA A 29 7.81 14.95 7.76
C ALA A 29 8.53 15.41 9.02
N GLU A 30 9.72 16.00 8.86
CA GLU A 30 10.56 16.44 9.98
C GLU A 30 9.79 17.45 10.86
N GLY A 31 9.69 17.15 12.16
CA GLY A 31 8.93 17.97 13.11
C GLY A 31 7.40 17.88 13.00
N ALA A 32 6.85 17.02 12.13
CA ALA A 32 5.41 16.89 11.95
C ALA A 32 4.78 15.90 12.92
N THR A 33 3.56 16.20 13.35
CA THR A 33 2.74 15.32 14.21
C THR A 33 1.57 14.71 13.44
N VAL A 34 0.92 13.71 14.04
CA VAL A 34 -0.33 13.13 13.50
C VAL A 34 -1.42 14.20 13.38
N GLU A 35 -1.50 15.14 14.32
CA GLU A 35 -2.48 16.23 14.29
C GLU A 35 -2.25 17.17 13.10
N ASP A 36 -1.00 17.41 12.72
CA ASP A 36 -0.68 18.20 11.52
C ASP A 36 -1.06 17.49 10.22
N ALA A 37 -0.98 16.16 10.20
CA ALA A 37 -1.48 15.35 9.09
C ALA A 37 -3.03 15.38 8.99
N LYS A 38 -3.75 15.52 10.12
CA LYS A 38 -5.22 15.64 10.14
C LYS A 38 -5.70 16.97 9.55
N LYS A 39 -4.94 18.06 9.71
CA LYS A 39 -5.26 19.39 9.13
C LYS A 39 -5.18 19.43 7.60
N LYS A 40 -4.61 18.42 6.96
CA LYS A 40 -4.37 18.35 5.51
C LYS A 40 -5.11 17.14 4.91
N PRO A 41 -6.42 17.26 4.65
CA PRO A 41 -7.20 16.16 4.09
C PRO A 41 -6.76 15.77 2.67
N TYR A 42 -6.91 14.49 2.33
CA TYR A 42 -6.70 14.03 0.97
C TYR A 42 -7.76 14.63 0.03
N LYS A 43 -7.39 14.94 -1.22
CA LYS A 43 -8.29 15.55 -2.19
C LYS A 43 -9.65 14.83 -2.31
N ASN A 44 -10.72 15.63 -2.37
CA ASN A 44 -12.11 15.17 -2.50
C ASN A 44 -12.53 14.22 -1.35
N VAL A 45 -12.01 14.43 -0.14
CA VAL A 45 -12.43 13.79 1.10
C VAL A 45 -12.84 14.90 2.06
N THR A 46 -13.98 14.73 2.73
CA THR A 46 -14.42 15.71 3.73
C THR A 46 -13.48 15.68 4.95
N GLN A 47 -13.47 16.75 5.73
CA GLN A 47 -12.63 16.79 6.93
C GLN A 47 -13.05 15.72 7.94
N ASP A 48 -14.35 15.47 8.11
CA ASP A 48 -14.90 14.48 9.03
C ASP A 48 -14.51 13.05 8.62
N ASP A 49 -14.68 12.70 7.33
CA ASP A 49 -14.26 11.40 6.82
C ASP A 49 -12.74 11.23 6.96
N TRP A 50 -11.97 12.30 6.72
CA TRP A 50 -10.52 12.27 6.86
C TRP A 50 -10.09 12.03 8.31
N ASN A 51 -10.71 12.72 9.26
CA ASN A 51 -10.46 12.55 10.69
C ASN A 51 -10.75 11.10 11.11
N TRP A 52 -11.92 10.58 10.71
CA TRP A 52 -12.31 9.20 10.99
C TRP A 52 -11.31 8.20 10.42
N LEU A 53 -10.87 8.39 9.16
CA LEU A 53 -9.86 7.54 8.53
C LEU A 53 -8.51 7.59 9.26
N CYS A 54 -8.07 8.77 9.69
CA CYS A 54 -6.83 8.92 10.44
C CYS A 54 -6.89 8.15 11.76
N ASP A 55 -7.96 8.34 12.53
CA ASP A 55 -8.09 7.80 13.89
C ASP A 55 -8.39 6.30 13.90
N HIS A 56 -9.28 5.84 13.02
CA HIS A 56 -9.81 4.48 13.06
C HIS A 56 -9.23 3.54 12.01
N VAL A 57 -8.47 4.05 11.03
CA VAL A 57 -7.91 3.22 9.96
C VAL A 57 -6.40 3.31 9.91
N PHE A 58 -5.84 4.50 9.73
CA PHE A 58 -4.40 4.64 9.47
C PHE A 58 -3.55 4.55 10.75
N ASN A 59 -4.06 5.06 11.86
CA ASN A 59 -3.33 5.02 13.13
C ASN A 59 -3.37 3.64 13.81
N THR A 60 -4.29 2.77 13.41
CA THR A 60 -4.48 1.44 14.01
C THR A 60 -3.29 0.51 13.78
N THR A 61 -2.90 -0.21 14.83
CA THR A 61 -1.78 -1.18 14.82
C THR A 61 -1.96 -2.27 13.76
N ALA A 62 -3.19 -2.76 13.58
CA ALA A 62 -3.53 -3.76 12.57
C ALA A 62 -3.22 -3.28 11.14
N PHE A 63 -3.56 -2.03 10.84
CA PHE A 63 -3.30 -1.44 9.53
C PHE A 63 -1.81 -1.22 9.30
N LYS A 64 -1.09 -0.66 10.29
CA LYS A 64 0.36 -0.49 10.25
C LYS A 64 1.08 -1.82 10.03
N LYS A 65 0.69 -2.87 10.77
CA LYS A 65 1.23 -4.23 10.62
C LYS A 65 1.01 -4.76 9.20
N ARG A 66 -0.23 -4.73 8.69
CA ARG A 66 -0.54 -5.19 7.34
C ARG A 66 0.23 -4.40 6.26
N SER A 67 0.33 -3.09 6.41
CA SER A 67 1.08 -2.21 5.50
C SER A 67 2.57 -2.57 5.47
N ALA A 68 3.18 -2.73 6.65
CA ALA A 68 4.58 -3.14 6.79
C ALA A 68 4.85 -4.54 6.21
N THR A 69 4.02 -5.53 6.54
CA THR A 69 4.13 -6.89 5.97
C THR A 69 3.99 -6.86 4.45
N GLY A 70 3.03 -6.11 3.91
CA GLY A 70 2.85 -5.97 2.46
C GLY A 70 4.05 -5.29 1.78
N LYS A 71 4.65 -4.28 2.42
CA LYS A 71 5.87 -3.64 1.93
C LYS A 71 7.05 -4.62 1.95
N LYS A 72 7.25 -5.35 3.05
CA LYS A 72 8.29 -6.38 3.17
C LYS A 72 8.13 -7.47 2.11
N ALA A 73 6.91 -7.98 1.92
CA ALA A 73 6.62 -8.98 0.91
C ALA A 73 6.95 -8.46 -0.50
N ARG A 74 6.51 -7.25 -0.86
CA ARG A 74 6.84 -6.64 -2.17
C ARG A 74 8.35 -6.45 -2.37
N ASN A 75 9.07 -6.08 -1.33
CA ASN A 75 10.53 -5.90 -1.39
C ASN A 75 11.29 -7.24 -1.47
N ALA A 76 10.72 -8.32 -0.92
CA ALA A 76 11.31 -9.66 -0.94
C ALA A 76 11.11 -10.37 -2.29
N VAL A 77 10.18 -9.91 -3.12
CA VAL A 77 10.03 -10.43 -4.49
C VAL A 77 11.22 -9.92 -5.30
N SER A 78 12.14 -10.81 -5.67
CA SER A 78 13.32 -10.52 -6.49
C SER A 78 12.98 -10.03 -7.91
N TYR A 79 11.71 -10.22 -8.33
CA TYR A 79 11.25 -9.94 -9.68
C TYR A 79 10.19 -8.83 -9.72
N ASN A 80 10.59 -7.68 -10.27
CA ASN A 80 9.65 -6.59 -10.57
C ASN A 80 9.02 -6.87 -11.95
N HIS A 81 7.74 -7.27 -11.98
CA HIS A 81 6.96 -7.57 -13.21
C HIS A 81 6.83 -6.40 -14.23
N ARG A 82 7.57 -5.30 -14.03
CA ARG A 82 7.67 -4.20 -15.00
C ARG A 82 8.52 -4.53 -16.23
N GLY A 83 9.31 -5.61 -16.21
CA GLY A 83 9.77 -6.29 -17.42
C GLY A 83 8.92 -7.54 -17.60
N GLY A 84 8.34 -7.77 -18.79
CA GLY A 84 7.49 -8.93 -19.06
C GLY A 84 8.14 -10.27 -18.68
N SER A 85 7.34 -11.34 -18.68
CA SER A 85 7.75 -12.71 -18.34
C SER A 85 9.16 -13.01 -18.85
N LYS A 86 10.04 -13.45 -17.93
CA LYS A 86 11.40 -13.90 -18.28
C LYS A 86 11.30 -14.92 -19.42
N SER A 87 12.25 -14.87 -20.36
CA SER A 87 12.33 -15.91 -21.39
C SER A 87 12.56 -17.27 -20.74
N HIS A 88 12.10 -18.33 -21.42
CA HIS A 88 12.23 -19.71 -20.95
C HIS A 88 13.67 -20.08 -20.55
N ALA A 89 14.67 -19.54 -21.24
CA ALA A 89 16.09 -19.76 -20.96
C ALA A 89 16.51 -19.31 -19.54
N VAL A 90 16.03 -18.15 -19.07
CA VAL A 90 16.37 -17.63 -17.73
C VAL A 90 15.75 -18.49 -16.62
N HIS A 91 14.63 -19.15 -16.91
CA HIS A 91 14.04 -20.12 -15.97
C HIS A 91 14.85 -21.41 -15.88
N MET A 92 15.43 -21.86 -16.99
CA MET A 92 16.28 -23.06 -17.02
C MET A 92 17.60 -22.82 -16.27
N GLU A 93 18.27 -21.69 -16.47
CA GLU A 93 19.53 -21.36 -15.77
C GLU A 93 19.37 -21.25 -14.25
N ALA A 94 18.25 -20.72 -13.77
CA ALA A 94 17.97 -20.64 -12.33
C ALA A 94 17.74 -22.01 -11.67
N ALA A 95 17.29 -23.01 -12.44
CA ALA A 95 17.11 -24.38 -11.95
C ALA A 95 18.45 -25.13 -11.86
N THR A 96 19.43 -24.80 -12.69
CA THR A 96 20.72 -25.50 -12.74
C THR A 96 21.65 -25.12 -11.57
N PHE A 97 21.51 -23.92 -11.00
CA PHE A 97 22.35 -23.45 -9.89
C PHE A 97 21.97 -24.00 -8.50
N CYS A 98 20.92 -24.80 -8.38
CA CYS A 98 20.54 -25.44 -7.11
C CYS A 98 21.16 -26.84 -6.92
N HIS A 99 22.01 -27.28 -7.85
CA HIS A 99 22.66 -28.61 -7.82
C HIS A 99 24.18 -28.59 -8.03
N LEU A 100 24.86 -27.52 -7.60
CA LEU A 100 26.31 -27.51 -7.38
C LEU A 100 26.63 -27.06 -5.95
#